data_AF-A0A5H6VY12-F1
#
_entry.id   AF-A0A5H6VY12-F1
#
_cell.length_a   1.000
_cell.length_b   1.000
_cell.length_c   1.000
_cell.angle_alpha   90.00
_cell.angle_beta   90.00
_cell.angle_gamma   90.00
#
_symmetry.space_group_name_H-M   'P 1'
#
loop_
_entity.id
_entity.type
_entity.pdbx_description
1 polymer ?
#
loop_
_entity_poly.entity_id
_entity_poly.type
_entity_poly.pdbx_seq_one_letter_code
_entity_poly.pdbx_strand_id
1 'polypeptide(L)'
;KNWALSHCLALVYKDDVVKNDARATASAYLEYGKQSVEIYHEIDEIAKKYSGLKYNGSISSDFNTMKCIDFIHDSELNELIKRRVEK
;
A
#
# COMPACT_ATOMS: atom_id res chain seq x y z
N LYS A 1 -6.99 0.63 5.68
CA LYS A 1 -6.93 0.76 4.20
C LYS A 1 -6.13 1.97 3.74
N ASN A 2 -6.33 3.18 4.30
CA ASN A 2 -5.57 4.36 3.87
C ASN A 2 -4.05 4.22 4.04
N TRP A 3 -3.62 3.62 5.15
CA TRP A 3 -2.20 3.27 5.35
C TRP A 3 -1.67 2.38 4.23
N ALA A 4 -2.40 1.32 3.86
CA ALA A 4 -2.01 0.40 2.80
C ALA A 4 -1.82 1.13 1.46
N LEU A 5 -2.79 1.98 1.07
CA LEU A 5 -2.70 2.74 -0.18
C LEU A 5 -1.48 3.65 -0.20
N SER A 6 -1.33 4.50 0.82
CA SER A 6 -0.23 5.48 0.92
C SER A 6 1.14 4.78 0.98
N HIS A 7 1.25 3.70 1.76
CA HIS A 7 2.46 2.88 1.81
C HIS A 7 2.82 2.26 0.45
N CYS A 8 1.84 1.66 -0.25
CA CYS A 8 2.07 1.12 -1.59
C CYS A 8 2.56 2.19 -2.58
N LEU A 9 1.96 3.40 -2.53
CA LEU A 9 2.40 4.52 -3.38
C LEU A 9 3.87 4.89 -3.11
N ALA A 10 4.31 4.86 -1.84
CA ALA A 10 5.71 5.07 -1.49
C ALA A 10 6.65 3.98 -2.03
N LEU A 11 6.16 2.76 -2.27
CA LEU A 11 6.94 1.67 -2.86
C LEU A 11 7.09 1.85 -4.38
N VAL A 12 6.00 2.16 -5.08
CA VAL A 12 5.97 2.13 -6.57
C VAL A 12 6.52 3.39 -7.23
N TYR A 13 6.52 4.54 -6.55
CA TYR A 13 7.10 5.76 -7.09
C TYR A 13 8.62 5.82 -6.89
N LYS A 14 9.29 6.43 -7.87
CA LYS A 14 10.75 6.60 -7.92
C LYS A 14 11.20 7.98 -7.44
N ASP A 15 10.37 9.00 -7.63
CA ASP A 15 10.68 10.37 -7.22
C ASP A 15 10.68 10.50 -5.70
N ASP A 16 11.75 11.06 -5.13
CA ASP A 16 11.93 11.12 -3.67
C ASP A 16 10.91 12.04 -2.98
N VAL A 17 10.49 13.12 -3.63
CA VAL A 17 9.49 14.04 -3.06
C VAL A 17 8.14 13.31 -2.93
N VAL A 18 7.71 12.62 -3.98
CA VAL A 18 6.48 11.83 -3.97
C VAL A 18 6.57 10.67 -2.98
N LYS A 19 7.71 9.98 -2.90
CA LYS A 19 7.90 8.88 -1.91
C LYS A 19 7.81 9.40 -0.48
N ASN A 20 8.43 10.53 -0.18
CA ASN A 20 8.43 11.09 1.16
C ASN A 20 7.06 11.65 1.55
N ASP A 21 6.31 12.24 0.61
CA ASP A 21 4.92 12.64 0.82
C ASP A 21 4.02 11.43 1.16
N ALA A 22 4.13 10.36 0.37
CA ALA A 22 3.38 9.13 0.60
C ALA A 22 3.75 8.46 1.94
N ARG A 23 5.04 8.49 2.32
CA ARG A 23 5.53 8.00 3.64
C ARG A 23 4.99 8.83 4.80
N ALA A 24 5.02 10.16 4.68
CA ALA A 24 4.48 11.07 5.69
C ALA A 24 2.97 10.80 5.86
N THR A 25 2.23 10.67 4.76
CA THR A 25 0.82 10.31 4.77
C THR A 25 0.57 8.95 5.44
N ALA A 26 1.36 7.92 5.12
CA ALA A 26 1.25 6.61 5.77
C ALA A 26 1.49 6.70 7.29
N SER A 27 2.52 7.43 7.72
CA SER A 27 2.81 7.61 9.15
C SER A 27 1.65 8.25 9.92
N ALA A 28 0.94 9.22 9.32
CA ALA A 28 -0.23 9.83 9.94
C ALA A 28 -1.36 8.81 10.19
N TYR A 29 -1.58 7.84 9.29
CA TYR A 29 -2.55 6.77 9.52
C TYR A 29 -2.07 5.71 10.52
N LEU A 30 -0.75 5.53 10.65
CA LEU A 30 -0.16 4.64 11.66
C LEU A 30 -0.35 5.21 13.06
N GLU A 31 -0.13 6.52 13.24
CA GLU A 31 -0.26 7.22 14.53
C GLU A 31 -1.63 7.00 15.20
N TYR A 32 -2.71 6.98 14.42
CA TYR A 32 -4.07 6.77 14.93
C TYR A 32 -4.51 5.29 14.94
N GLY A 33 -3.67 4.38 14.44
CA GLY A 33 -3.93 2.96 14.49
C GLY A 33 -3.76 2.41 15.91
N LYS A 34 -4.65 1.51 16.31
CA LYS A 34 -4.54 0.81 17.60
C LYS A 34 -3.83 -0.54 17.48
N GLN A 35 -3.51 -0.93 16.25
CA GLN A 35 -2.90 -2.20 15.94
C GLN A 35 -1.40 -2.15 16.23
N SER A 36 -0.82 -3.30 16.54
CA SER A 36 0.62 -3.44 16.69
C SER A 36 1.35 -3.27 15.34
N VAL A 37 2.65 -2.96 15.37
CA VAL A 37 3.44 -2.67 14.16
C VAL A 37 3.46 -3.84 13.16
N GLU A 38 3.30 -5.07 13.64
CA GLU A 38 3.36 -6.30 12.85
C GLU A 38 2.28 -6.34 11.76
N ILE A 39 1.08 -5.78 11.98
CA ILE A 39 0.06 -5.75 10.94
C ILE A 39 0.54 -4.93 9.73
N TYR A 40 1.28 -3.86 9.97
CA TYR A 40 1.77 -2.97 8.92
C TYR A 40 2.89 -3.64 8.12
N HIS A 41 3.73 -4.45 8.77
CA HIS A 41 4.69 -5.32 8.10
C HIS A 41 4.00 -6.39 7.25
N GLU A 42 2.94 -7.04 7.76
CA GLU A 42 2.15 -7.99 6.96
C GLU A 42 1.49 -7.32 5.74
N ILE A 43 0.96 -6.10 5.90
CA ILE A 43 0.41 -5.30 4.78
C ILE A 43 1.51 -4.96 3.75
N ASP A 44 2.74 -4.64 4.19
CA ASP A 44 3.88 -4.38 3.30
C ASP A 44 4.25 -5.61 2.47
N GLU A 45 4.26 -6.81 3.08
CA GLU A 45 4.53 -8.06 2.35
C GLU A 45 3.48 -8.32 1.26
N ILE A 46 2.21 -8.01 1.50
CA ILE A 46 1.17 -8.10 0.48
C ILE A 46 1.37 -7.00 -0.59
N ALA A 47 1.68 -5.77 -0.18
CA ALA A 47 1.91 -4.66 -1.11
C ALA A 47 3.07 -4.95 -2.08
N LYS A 48 4.13 -5.62 -1.63
CA LYS A 48 5.28 -6.03 -2.45
C LYS A 48 4.90 -6.98 -3.58
N LYS A 49 3.88 -7.83 -3.39
CA LYS A 49 3.35 -8.71 -4.45
C LYS A 49 2.82 -7.90 -5.64
N TYR A 50 2.27 -6.71 -5.37
CA TYR A 50 1.74 -5.80 -6.39
C TYR A 50 2.78 -4.80 -6.91
N SER A 51 3.61 -4.22 -6.04
CA SER A 51 4.58 -3.20 -6.44
C SER A 51 5.63 -3.73 -7.43
N GLY A 52 5.92 -5.04 -7.37
CA GLY A 52 6.83 -5.73 -8.30
C GLY A 52 6.23 -6.10 -9.66
N LEU A 53 4.91 -5.99 -9.85
CA LEU A 53 4.25 -6.38 -11.11
C LEU A 53 4.66 -5.48 -12.28
N LYS A 54 4.61 -6.06 -13.48
CA LYS A 54 4.78 -5.36 -14.76
C LYS A 54 3.43 -5.28 -15.45
N TYR A 55 2.86 -4.09 -15.48
CA TYR A 55 1.60 -3.80 -16.18
C TYR A 55 1.90 -3.12 -17.51
N ASN A 56 1.11 -3.44 -18.54
CA ASN A 56 1.24 -2.89 -19.88
C ASN A 56 -0.14 -2.45 -20.38
N GLY A 57 -0.16 -1.59 -21.40
CA GLY A 57 -1.38 -1.12 -22.04
C GLY A 57 -1.09 -0.57 -23.43
N SER A 58 -2.13 -0.05 -24.09
CA SER A 58 -2.01 0.57 -25.41
C SER A 58 -1.32 1.94 -25.40
N ILE A 59 -1.01 2.48 -24.23
CA ILE A 59 -0.30 3.74 -24.02
C ILE A 59 0.99 3.52 -23.23
N SER A 60 1.96 4.41 -23.40
CA SER A 60 3.23 4.34 -22.66
C SER A 60 3.02 4.68 -21.18
N SER A 61 3.17 3.68 -20.30
CA SER A 61 3.17 3.84 -18.84
C SER A 61 3.63 2.55 -18.16
N ASP A 62 4.19 2.67 -16.95
CA ASP A 62 4.46 1.55 -16.04
C ASP A 62 3.23 1.18 -15.17
N PHE A 63 2.17 1.99 -15.24
CA PHE A 63 0.92 1.85 -14.49
C PHE A 63 1.12 1.65 -12.97
N ASN A 64 2.12 2.32 -12.39
CA ASN A 64 2.48 2.18 -10.98
C ASN A 64 1.30 2.47 -10.02
N THR A 65 0.51 3.50 -10.30
CA THR A 65 -0.69 3.82 -9.51
C THR A 65 -1.73 2.70 -9.56
N MET A 66 -1.90 2.05 -10.72
CA MET A 66 -2.87 0.96 -10.90
C MET A 66 -2.53 -0.24 -10.02
N LYS A 67 -1.24 -0.59 -9.87
CA LYS A 67 -0.79 -1.67 -8.98
C LYS A 67 -1.30 -1.46 -7.56
N CYS A 68 -1.25 -0.21 -7.06
CA CYS A 68 -1.73 0.12 -5.72
C CYS A 68 -3.26 0.20 -5.63
N ILE A 69 -3.97 0.52 -6.71
CA ILE A 69 -5.42 0.43 -6.77
C ILE A 69 -5.88 -1.02 -6.72
N ASP A 70 -5.23 -1.92 -7.47
CA ASP A 70 -5.56 -3.35 -7.44
C ASP A 70 -5.24 -3.95 -6.07
N PHE A 71 -4.08 -3.59 -5.51
CA PHE A 71 -3.67 -4.00 -4.17
C PHE A 71 -4.69 -3.67 -3.08
N ILE A 72 -5.31 -2.48 -3.08
CA ILE A 72 -6.29 -2.14 -2.02
C ILE A 72 -7.61 -2.92 -2.14
N HIS A 73 -7.83 -3.61 -3.26
CA HIS A 73 -8.94 -4.54 -3.49
C HIS A 73 -8.55 -6.01 -3.27
N ASP A 74 -7.29 -6.30 -2.98
CA ASP A 74 -6.79 -7.65 -2.72
C ASP A 74 -7.56 -8.32 -1.57
N SER A 75 -7.92 -9.60 -1.77
CA SER A 75 -8.73 -10.34 -0.79
C SER A 75 -7.94 -10.68 0.46
N GLU A 76 -6.65 -10.99 0.34
CA GLU A 76 -5.76 -11.30 1.46
C GLU A 76 -5.58 -10.06 2.36
N LEU A 77 -5.38 -8.88 1.77
CA LEU A 77 -5.34 -7.60 2.48
C LEU A 77 -6.65 -7.34 3.23
N ASN A 78 -7.78 -7.53 2.56
CA ASN A 78 -9.10 -7.28 3.17
C ASN A 78 -9.37 -8.21 4.35
N GLU A 79 -9.02 -9.50 4.23
CA GLU A 79 -9.17 -10.47 5.32
C GLU A 79 -8.15 -10.26 6.44
N LEU A 80 -6.93 -9.80 6.15
CA LEU A 80 -5.97 -9.38 7.16
C LEU A 80 -6.53 -8.23 8.00
N ILE A 81 -7.02 -7.16 7.35
CA ILE A 81 -7.61 -6.01 8.03
C ILE A 81 -8.82 -6.45 8.86
N LYS A 82 -9.73 -7.25 8.30
CA LYS A 82 -10.95 -7.70 8.98
C LYS A 82 -10.67 -8.52 10.25
N ARG A 83 -9.63 -9.37 10.25
CA ARG A 83 -9.23 -10.17 11.41
C ARG A 83 -8.59 -9.36 12.54
N ARG A 84 -8.09 -8.17 12.24
CA ARG A 84 -7.25 -7.35 13.13
C ARG A 84 -7.83 -5.96 13.43
N VAL A 85 -8.96 -5.60 12.84
CA VAL A 85 -9.85 -4.57 13.39
C VAL A 85 -10.40 -5.16 14.68
N GLU A 86 -9.69 -4.89 15.77
CA GLU A 86 -10.13 -5.15 17.13
C GLU A 86 -11.59 -4.70 17.29
N LYS A 87 -12.40 -5.54 17.94
CA LYS A 87 -13.58 -5.06 18.66
C LYS A 87 -13.11 -4.29 19.89
#